data_AF-A0A1Q6R0D4-F1
#
_entry.id   AF-A0A1Q6R0D4-F1
#
_cell.length_a   1.000
_cell.length_b   1.000
_cell.length_c   1.000
_cell.angle_alpha   90.00
_cell.angle_beta   90.00
_cell.angle_gamma   90.00
#
_symmetry.space_group_name_H-M   'P 1'
#
loop_
_entity.id
_entity.type
_entity.pdbx_description
1 polymer ?
#
loop_
_entity_poly.entity_id
_entity_poly.type
_entity_poly.pdbx_seq_one_letter_code
_entity_poly.pdbx_strand_id
1 'polypeptide(L)'
;MNHAGFFLPCGAAWERRLPDRLTPLDEKTLFSRAWTLLVCSRRGAETLSRLPRAPLCRTVLLPAGSGCTFPSARQTVDCGLHSRSSLTLSSLTPQPMLCIQRGLTDVRGAAIEPQELPLPPDWTRFETEPLLLLAGARLLLGLPLL
;
A
#
# COMPACT_ATOMS: atom_id res chain seq x y z
N MET A 1 8.73 6.92 -16.66
CA MET A 1 8.60 7.60 -15.35
C MET A 1 7.67 6.77 -14.48
N ASN A 2 8.09 6.36 -13.28
CA ASN A 2 7.25 5.58 -12.37
C ASN A 2 6.38 6.56 -11.56
N HIS A 3 5.14 6.77 -11.99
CA HIS A 3 4.20 7.64 -11.29
C HIS A 3 3.53 6.87 -10.16
N ALA A 4 3.78 7.24 -8.91
CA ALA A 4 3.16 6.64 -7.74
C ALA A 4 2.32 7.67 -6.99
N GLY A 5 1.13 7.28 -6.54
CA GLY A 5 0.17 8.19 -5.91
C GLY A 5 -0.39 7.65 -4.60
N PHE A 6 -0.72 8.56 -3.68
CA PHE A 6 -1.45 8.25 -2.44
C PHE A 6 -2.79 8.97 -2.44
N PHE A 7 -3.88 8.21 -2.44
CA PHE A 7 -5.23 8.75 -2.62
C PHE A 7 -5.87 9.20 -1.30
N LEU A 8 -6.30 10.46 -1.29
CA LEU A 8 -6.99 11.15 -0.19
C LEU A 8 -6.22 11.10 1.14
N PRO A 9 -5.04 11.76 1.23
CA PRO A 9 -4.38 11.95 2.51
C PRO A 9 -5.29 12.70 3.50
N CYS A 10 -5.19 12.35 4.78
CA CYS A 10 -5.90 13.03 5.86
C CYS A 10 -4.97 13.78 6.84
N GLY A 11 -3.65 13.75 6.60
CA GLY A 11 -2.65 14.40 7.45
C GLY A 11 -2.29 13.61 8.71
N ALA A 12 -2.70 12.34 8.78
CA ALA A 12 -2.38 11.47 9.89
C ALA A 12 -0.86 11.33 10.10
N ALA A 13 -0.43 11.10 11.34
CA ALA A 13 0.99 11.11 11.70
C ALA A 13 1.85 10.09 10.92
N TRP A 14 1.26 8.97 10.52
CA TRP A 14 1.92 7.95 9.70
C TRP A 14 2.11 8.40 8.25
N GLU A 15 1.20 9.22 7.71
CA GLU A 15 1.29 9.72 6.32
C GLU A 15 2.52 10.60 6.14
N ARG A 16 2.96 11.30 7.20
CA ARG A 16 4.22 12.06 7.19
C ARG A 16 5.47 11.18 7.06
N ARG A 17 5.34 9.87 7.21
CA ARG A 17 6.43 8.89 6.99
C ARG A 17 6.36 8.23 5.61
N LEU A 18 5.31 8.49 4.84
CA LEU A 18 5.20 7.98 3.48
C LEU A 18 6.38 8.48 2.62
N PRO A 19 6.86 7.68 1.67
CA PRO A 19 7.88 8.12 0.74
C PRO A 19 7.45 9.36 -0.04
N ASP A 20 8.37 10.32 -0.19
CA ASP A 20 8.24 11.51 -1.03
C ASP A 20 7.93 11.20 -2.51
N ARG A 21 8.21 9.98 -2.95
CA ARG A 21 7.83 9.44 -4.27
C ARG A 21 6.32 9.29 -4.48
N LEU A 22 5.51 9.30 -3.42
CA LEU A 22 4.06 9.26 -3.53
C LEU A 22 3.51 10.67 -3.70
N THR A 23 2.94 10.94 -4.88
CA THR A 23 2.20 12.17 -5.11
C THR A 23 0.86 12.11 -4.38
N PRO A 24 0.51 13.08 -3.53
CA PRO A 24 -0.82 13.17 -2.94
C PRO A 24 -1.88 13.38 -4.03
N LEU A 25 -2.97 12.60 -3.97
CA LEU A 25 -4.04 12.65 -4.96
C LEU A 25 -5.39 12.98 -4.31
N ASP A 26 -6.19 13.74 -5.05
CA ASP A 26 -7.62 13.96 -4.83
C ASP A 26 -8.45 13.34 -5.96
N GLU A 27 -9.77 13.44 -5.88
CA GLU A 27 -10.66 12.88 -6.92
C GLU A 27 -10.43 13.48 -8.32
N LYS A 28 -9.99 14.74 -8.39
CA LYS A 28 -9.75 15.44 -9.66
C LYS A 28 -8.48 14.96 -10.34
N THR A 29 -7.44 14.68 -9.57
CA THR A 29 -6.11 14.28 -10.06
C THR A 29 -5.97 12.78 -10.23
N LEU A 30 -6.80 11.98 -9.55
CA LEU A 30 -6.79 10.52 -9.58
C LEU A 30 -6.88 9.94 -11.00
N PHE A 31 -7.72 10.52 -11.87
CA PHE A 31 -7.94 10.05 -13.24
C PHE A 31 -7.08 10.76 -14.29
N SER A 32 -6.17 11.64 -13.88
CA SER A 32 -5.36 12.44 -14.81
C SER A 32 -4.39 11.62 -15.65
N ARG A 33 -4.04 10.40 -15.20
CA ARG A 33 -3.07 9.51 -15.85
C ARG A 33 -3.21 8.08 -15.34
N ALA A 34 -2.50 7.16 -15.98
CA ALA A 34 -2.28 5.82 -15.44
C ALA A 34 -1.16 5.83 -14.39
N TRP A 35 -1.38 5.15 -13.27
CA TRP A 35 -0.43 5.07 -12.16
C TRP A 35 0.41 3.79 -12.22
N THR A 36 1.69 3.90 -11.93
CA THR A 36 2.54 2.71 -11.73
C THR A 36 2.20 2.02 -10.41
N LEU A 37 1.96 2.82 -9.37
CA LEU A 37 1.50 2.38 -8.05
C LEU A 37 0.43 3.35 -7.54
N LEU A 38 -0.70 2.81 -7.08
CA LEU A 38 -1.70 3.58 -6.35
C LEU A 38 -1.81 3.03 -4.92
N VAL A 39 -1.58 3.87 -3.92
CA VAL A 39 -1.74 3.52 -2.50
C VAL A 39 -3.01 4.19 -1.98
N CYS A 40 -3.84 3.44 -1.26
CA CYS A 40 -5.10 3.92 -0.71
C CYS A 40 -5.14 3.65 0.79
N SER A 41 -5.50 4.67 1.58
CA SER A 41 -5.97 4.45 2.96
C SER A 41 -7.35 3.80 2.95
N ARG A 42 -7.86 3.35 4.11
CA ARG A 42 -9.25 2.86 4.19
C ARG A 42 -10.27 3.89 3.75
N ARG A 43 -10.13 5.14 4.19
CA ARG A 43 -10.94 6.25 3.70
C ARG A 43 -10.83 6.39 2.18
N GLY A 44 -9.61 6.37 1.63
CA GLY A 44 -9.39 6.44 0.19
C GLY A 44 -10.08 5.29 -0.55
N ALA A 45 -10.00 4.07 -0.04
CA ALA A 45 -10.64 2.90 -0.63
C ALA A 45 -12.19 2.97 -0.53
N GLU A 46 -12.72 3.45 0.59
CA GLU A 46 -14.17 3.70 0.76
C GLU A 46 -14.71 4.78 -0.16
N THR A 47 -13.90 5.77 -0.53
CA THR A 47 -14.27 6.75 -1.55
C THR A 47 -14.18 6.12 -2.95
N LEU A 48 -13.11 5.38 -3.25
CA LEU A 48 -12.93 4.69 -4.53
C LEU A 48 -14.05 3.72 -4.84
N SER A 49 -14.55 2.99 -3.84
CA SER A 49 -15.65 2.01 -4.04
C SER A 49 -16.96 2.64 -4.45
N ARG A 50 -17.12 3.97 -4.28
CA ARG A 50 -18.30 4.74 -4.71
C ARG A 50 -18.13 5.39 -6.07
N LEU A 51 -16.92 5.38 -6.63
CA LEU A 51 -16.68 5.93 -7.96
C LEU A 51 -17.24 4.98 -9.03
N PRO A 52 -17.71 5.52 -10.17
CA PRO A 52 -18.30 4.70 -11.23
C PRO A 52 -17.29 3.77 -11.91
N ARG A 53 -15.99 4.01 -11.72
CA ARG A 53 -14.90 3.19 -12.27
C ARG A 53 -13.65 3.29 -11.41
N ALA A 54 -12.85 2.23 -11.44
CA ALA A 54 -11.52 2.24 -10.86
C ALA A 54 -10.53 3.08 -11.70
N PRO A 55 -9.56 3.77 -11.08
CA PRO A 55 -8.48 4.43 -11.81
C PRO A 55 -7.52 3.40 -12.43
N LEU A 56 -6.89 3.78 -13.54
CA LEU A 56 -5.89 2.94 -14.17
C LEU A 56 -4.62 2.92 -13.33
N CYS A 57 -4.23 1.74 -12.89
CA CYS A 57 -2.97 1.52 -12.21
C CYS A 57 -2.39 0.15 -12.57
N ARG A 58 -1.06 0.02 -12.54
CA ARG A 58 -0.39 -1.28 -12.72
C ARG A 58 -0.43 -2.09 -11.44
N THR A 59 -0.11 -1.44 -10.32
CA THR A 59 -0.19 -2.02 -8.98
C THR A 59 -1.05 -1.14 -8.09
N VAL A 60 -1.92 -1.74 -7.29
CA VAL A 60 -2.65 -1.05 -6.22
C VAL A 60 -2.30 -1.66 -4.87
N LEU A 61 -2.12 -0.82 -3.86
CA LEU A 61 -1.99 -1.18 -2.44
C LEU A 61 -3.17 -0.60 -1.67
N LEU A 62 -3.90 -1.44 -0.95
CA LEU A 62 -5.10 -1.04 -0.22
C LEU A 62 -5.34 -1.95 1.00
N PRO A 63 -6.20 -1.52 1.94
CA PRO A 63 -6.60 -2.39 3.03
C PRO A 63 -7.41 -3.60 2.57
N ALA A 64 -7.22 -4.73 3.24
CA ALA A 64 -8.05 -5.91 3.09
C ALA A 64 -9.52 -5.59 3.39
N GLY A 65 -10.43 -6.18 2.61
CA GLY A 65 -11.87 -5.98 2.77
C GLY A 65 -12.40 -4.62 2.30
N SER A 66 -11.66 -3.88 1.46
CA SER A 66 -12.10 -2.58 0.93
C SER A 66 -13.27 -2.64 -0.07
N GLY A 67 -13.59 -3.83 -0.60
CA GLY A 67 -14.58 -4.01 -1.67
C GLY A 67 -14.19 -3.41 -3.04
N CYS A 68 -13.01 -2.79 -3.15
CA CYS A 68 -12.55 -2.21 -4.41
C CYS A 68 -12.05 -3.30 -5.37
N THR A 69 -12.37 -3.16 -6.65
CA THR A 69 -11.86 -4.05 -7.71
C THR A 69 -11.08 -3.23 -8.74
N PHE A 70 -9.94 -3.77 -9.16
CA PHE A 70 -9.05 -3.14 -10.15
C PHE A 70 -8.79 -4.12 -11.30
N PRO A 71 -9.78 -4.35 -12.18
CA PRO A 71 -9.70 -5.41 -13.19
C PRO A 71 -8.56 -5.20 -14.20
N SER A 72 -8.11 -3.95 -14.40
CA SER A 72 -6.99 -3.62 -15.28
C SER A 72 -5.63 -3.62 -14.58
N ALA A 73 -5.59 -3.78 -13.25
CA ALA A 73 -4.33 -3.84 -12.52
C ALA A 73 -3.65 -5.19 -12.75
N ARG A 74 -2.33 -5.16 -12.96
CA ARG A 74 -1.51 -6.37 -13.04
C ARG A 74 -1.32 -7.01 -11.67
N GLN A 75 -1.36 -6.20 -10.61
CA GLN A 75 -1.16 -6.65 -9.24
C GLN A 75 -2.06 -5.86 -8.27
N THR A 76 -2.83 -6.58 -7.46
CA THR A 76 -3.59 -6.03 -6.34
C THR A 76 -2.95 -6.54 -5.06
N VAL A 77 -2.46 -5.63 -4.24
CA VAL A 77 -1.82 -5.92 -2.94
C VAL A 77 -2.75 -5.43 -1.86
N ASP A 78 -3.29 -6.36 -1.09
CA ASP A 78 -4.11 -6.06 0.07
C ASP A 78 -3.31 -6.25 1.35
N CYS A 79 -3.55 -5.39 2.34
CA CYS A 79 -2.92 -5.51 3.66
C CYS A 79 -3.93 -5.61 4.80
N GLY A 80 -3.69 -6.51 5.74
CA GLY A 80 -4.59 -6.72 6.88
C GLY A 80 -4.12 -7.87 7.77
N LEU A 81 -4.96 -8.23 8.74
CA LEU A 81 -4.66 -9.32 9.68
C LEU A 81 -5.19 -10.69 9.21
N HIS A 82 -5.87 -10.75 8.06
CA HIS A 82 -6.34 -12.02 7.52
C HIS A 82 -5.17 -12.78 6.89
N SER A 83 -5.06 -14.08 7.14
CA SER A 83 -4.08 -15.00 6.54
C SER A 83 -4.05 -15.03 5.01
N ARG A 84 -5.08 -14.49 4.34
CA ARG A 84 -5.15 -14.40 2.88
C ARG A 84 -4.73 -13.02 2.36
N SER A 85 -4.37 -12.09 3.24
CA SER A 85 -3.88 -10.78 2.80
C SER A 85 -2.49 -10.94 2.18
N SER A 86 -2.19 -10.12 1.18
CA SER A 86 -0.86 -10.13 0.55
C SER A 86 0.24 -9.68 1.53
N LEU A 87 -0.08 -8.71 2.38
CA LEU A 87 0.77 -8.21 3.46
C LEU A 87 0.05 -8.36 4.81
N THR A 88 0.72 -8.92 5.80
CA THR A 88 0.20 -9.04 7.18
C THR A 88 1.23 -8.59 8.20
N LEU A 89 0.81 -8.43 9.45
CA LEU A 89 1.68 -8.14 10.58
C LEU A 89 1.85 -9.40 11.43
N SER A 90 3.08 -9.81 11.71
CA SER A 90 3.37 -10.77 12.78
C SER A 90 3.82 -10.01 14.03
N SER A 91 3.13 -10.27 15.14
CA SER A 91 3.43 -9.73 16.47
C SER A 91 3.96 -10.80 17.43
N LEU A 92 4.36 -11.96 16.92
CA LEU A 92 4.78 -13.11 17.75
C LEU A 92 6.21 -12.97 18.32
N THR A 93 6.90 -11.85 18.04
CA THR A 93 8.22 -11.55 18.59
C THR A 93 8.23 -10.14 19.20
N PRO A 94 9.21 -9.80 20.07
CA PRO A 94 9.32 -8.45 20.64
C PRO A 94 9.40 -7.33 19.58
N GLN A 95 9.85 -7.67 18.37
CA GLN A 95 9.88 -6.75 17.22
C GLN A 95 8.77 -7.11 16.23
N PRO A 96 7.92 -6.15 15.82
CA PRO A 96 6.90 -6.45 14.81
C PRO A 96 7.54 -6.69 13.44
N MET A 97 7.01 -7.69 12.72
CA MET A 97 7.48 -8.10 11.40
C MET A 97 6.41 -7.84 10.35
N LEU A 98 6.81 -7.28 9.21
CA LEU A 98 6.01 -7.30 7.99
C LEU A 98 6.12 -8.68 7.36
N CYS A 99 5.02 -9.40 7.22
CA CYS A 99 5.00 -10.67 6.52
C CYS A 99 4.47 -10.47 5.09
N ILE A 100 5.25 -10.94 4.13
CA ILE A 100 4.90 -10.97 2.70
C ILE A 100 4.39 -12.39 2.41
N GLN A 101 3.08 -12.53 2.20
CA GLN A 101 2.43 -13.85 2.14
C GLN A 101 2.46 -14.50 0.75
N ARG A 102 2.80 -13.73 -0.28
CA ARG A 102 2.85 -14.18 -1.68
C ARG A 102 3.87 -13.38 -2.47
N GLY A 103 4.31 -13.93 -3.60
CA GLY A 103 5.19 -13.22 -4.52
C GLY A 103 4.56 -11.90 -4.99
N LEU A 104 5.30 -10.81 -4.85
CA LEU A 104 4.93 -9.47 -5.32
C LEU A 104 5.96 -8.98 -6.34
N THR A 105 5.64 -7.88 -7.01
CA THR A 105 6.55 -7.16 -7.90
C THR A 105 6.55 -5.68 -7.56
N ASP A 106 7.74 -5.08 -7.48
CA ASP A 106 7.91 -3.66 -7.22
C ASP A 106 7.63 -2.78 -8.47
N VAL A 107 7.72 -1.47 -8.33
CA VAL A 107 7.53 -0.53 -9.46
C VAL A 107 8.62 -0.62 -10.53
N ARG A 108 9.74 -1.29 -10.27
CA ARG A 108 10.83 -1.52 -11.23
C ARG A 108 10.70 -2.87 -11.95
N GLY A 109 9.78 -3.73 -11.53
CA GLY A 109 9.63 -5.07 -12.07
C GLY A 109 10.46 -6.13 -11.33
N ALA A 110 11.11 -5.77 -10.22
CA ALA A 110 11.85 -6.73 -9.41
C ALA A 110 10.88 -7.61 -8.61
N ALA A 111 11.16 -8.92 -8.59
CA ALA A 111 10.42 -9.87 -7.79
C ALA A 111 10.70 -9.64 -6.29
N ILE A 112 9.64 -9.71 -5.50
CA ILE A 112 9.68 -9.67 -4.04
C ILE A 112 9.12 -11.02 -3.57
N GLU A 113 10.00 -11.87 -3.08
CA GLU A 113 9.62 -13.20 -2.60
C GLU A 113 8.88 -13.15 -1.26
N PRO A 114 8.04 -14.16 -0.94
CA PRO A 114 7.48 -14.33 0.39
C PRO A 114 8.58 -14.42 1.45
N GLN A 115 8.49 -13.58 2.47
CA GLN A 115 9.46 -13.50 3.57
C GLN A 115 8.91 -12.63 4.70
N GLU A 116 9.60 -12.61 5.83
CA GLU A 116 9.34 -11.67 6.92
C GLU A 116 10.44 -10.62 7.00
N LEU A 117 10.05 -9.35 7.14
CA LEU A 117 10.97 -8.22 7.23
C LEU A 117 10.75 -7.48 8.54
N PRO A 118 11.82 -7.14 9.28
CA PRO A 118 11.70 -6.34 10.50
C PRO A 118 11.16 -4.94 10.18
N LEU A 119 10.18 -4.50 10.95
CA LEU A 119 9.70 -3.11 10.89
C LEU A 119 10.57 -2.20 11.77
N PRO A 120 10.75 -0.92 11.38
CA PRO A 120 11.40 0.06 12.22
C PRO A 120 10.73 0.18 13.60
N PRO A 121 11.51 0.17 14.70
CA PRO A 121 10.95 0.27 16.04
C PRO A 121 10.11 1.52 16.26
N ASP A 122 10.45 2.65 15.63
CA ASP A 122 9.71 3.89 15.81
C ASP A 122 8.32 3.84 15.17
N TRP A 123 8.07 2.93 14.23
CA TRP A 123 6.75 2.79 13.59
C TRP A 123 5.75 1.97 14.41
N THR A 124 6.19 1.31 15.48
CA THR A 124 5.33 0.53 16.40
C THR A 124 4.21 1.35 17.04
N ARG A 125 4.36 2.68 17.06
CA ARG A 125 3.34 3.64 17.54
C ARG A 125 2.13 3.77 16.61
N PHE A 126 2.20 3.28 15.38
CA PHE A 126 1.13 3.36 14.41
C PHE A 126 0.21 2.15 14.51
N GLU A 127 -1.08 2.37 14.23
CA GLU A 127 -2.04 1.27 14.10
C GLU A 127 -1.64 0.31 12.98
N THR A 128 -2.05 -0.95 13.10
CA THR A 128 -1.67 -2.05 12.20
C THR A 128 -1.90 -1.73 10.73
N GLU A 129 -3.09 -1.26 10.35
CA GLU A 129 -3.40 -1.01 8.93
C GLU A 129 -2.56 0.13 8.35
N PRO A 130 -2.48 1.33 8.97
CA PRO A 130 -1.52 2.37 8.57
C PRO A 130 -0.06 1.90 8.50
N LEU A 131 0.38 1.09 9.46
CA LEU A 131 1.73 0.53 9.48
C LEU A 131 2.00 -0.35 8.26
N LEU A 132 1.06 -1.24 7.94
CA LEU A 132 1.16 -2.12 6.76
C LEU A 132 1.08 -1.34 5.44
N LEU A 133 0.26 -0.28 5.37
CA LEU A 133 0.21 0.59 4.19
C LEU A 133 1.54 1.32 3.98
N LEU A 134 2.13 1.87 5.03
CA LEU A 134 3.44 2.52 4.97
C LEU A 134 4.53 1.55 4.52
N ALA A 135 4.60 0.37 5.16
CA ALA A 135 5.60 -0.63 4.86
C ALA A 135 5.43 -1.19 3.44
N GLY A 136 4.19 -1.51 3.05
CA GLY A 136 3.84 -1.96 1.71
C GLY A 136 4.16 -0.94 0.63
N ALA A 137 3.92 0.35 0.89
CA ALA A 137 4.26 1.41 -0.06
C ALA A 137 5.77 1.48 -0.31
N ARG A 138 6.59 1.40 0.74
CA ARG A 138 8.05 1.38 0.61
C ARG A 138 8.54 0.14 -0.14
N LEU A 139 8.04 -1.03 0.24
CA LEU A 139 8.34 -2.30 -0.40
C LEU A 139 8.06 -2.24 -1.90
N LEU A 140 6.85 -1.82 -2.29
CA LEU A 140 6.45 -1.73 -3.69
C LEU A 140 7.18 -0.62 -4.47
N LEU A 141 7.69 0.40 -3.80
CA LEU A 141 8.54 1.43 -4.40
C LEU A 141 10.01 0.99 -4.55
N GLY A 142 10.37 -0.21 -4.09
CA GLY A 142 11.75 -0.69 -4.06
C GLY A 142 12.62 0.10 -3.09
N LEU A 143 12.04 0.54 -1.97
CA LEU A 143 12.70 1.28 -0.90
C LEU A 143 12.92 0.38 0.32
N PRO A 144 14.02 0.57 1.07
CA PRO A 144 14.27 -0.19 2.28
C PRO A 144 13.26 0.19 3.38
N LEU A 145 12.91 -0.76 4.26
CA LEU A 145 12.09 -0.47 5.44
C LEU A 145 12.90 0.23 6.55
N LEU A 146 14.19 -0.09 6.64
CA LEU A 146 15.17 0.46 7.59
C LEU A 146 15.94 1.65 6.98
#